data_AF-A0A1F8QTP3-F1
#
_entry.id   AF-A0A1F8QTP3-F1
#
_cell.length_a   1.000
_cell.length_b   1.000
_cell.length_c   1.000
_cell.angle_alpha   90.00
_cell.angle_beta   90.00
_cell.angle_gamma   90.00
#
_symmetry.space_group_name_H-M   'P 1'
#
loop_
_entity.id
_entity.type
_entity.pdbx_description
1 polymer ?
#
loop_
_entity_poly.entity_id
_entity_poly.type
_entity_poly.pdbx_seq_one_letter_code
_entity_poly.pdbx_strand_id
1 'polypeptide(L)'
;MTYPYPVSLKVDYPEKLSRLTTLFRIFMIIPHIVVLYFLQIAAAVILVISWFAILFTGKYPKSLFDFVTYYFRWSTRVNGYSYLLTDKYPPFSGNE
;
A
#
# COMPACT_ATOMS: atom_id res chain seq x y z
N MET A 1 3.01 -29.53 -6.14
CA MET A 1 2.62 -28.33 -6.90
C MET A 1 2.45 -27.20 -5.90
N THR A 2 3.40 -26.28 -5.80
CA THR A 2 3.26 -25.12 -4.90
C THR A 2 2.30 -24.15 -5.58
N TYR A 3 1.07 -24.06 -5.11
CA TYR A 3 0.16 -23.00 -5.57
C TYR A 3 0.76 -21.66 -5.09
N PRO A 4 1.12 -20.73 -5.99
CA PRO A 4 1.62 -19.44 -5.59
C PRO A 4 0.57 -18.74 -4.74
N TYR A 5 0.96 -18.24 -3.56
CA TYR A 5 0.07 -17.50 -2.69
C TYR A 5 -0.43 -16.24 -3.43
N PRO A 6 -1.74 -15.92 -3.38
CA PRO A 6 -2.35 -14.91 -4.26
C PRO A 6 -1.87 -13.47 -4.02
N VAL A 7 -1.16 -13.22 -2.91
CA VAL A 7 -0.56 -11.91 -2.59
C VAL A 7 0.94 -12.08 -2.41
N SER A 8 1.74 -11.53 -3.32
CA SER A 8 3.20 -11.56 -3.22
C SER A 8 3.79 -10.16 -3.35
N LEU A 9 4.89 -9.92 -2.65
CA LEU A 9 5.66 -8.69 -2.73
C LEU A 9 7.03 -9.02 -3.31
N LYS A 10 7.34 -8.47 -4.50
CA LYS A 10 8.66 -8.56 -5.12
C LYS A 10 9.36 -7.21 -4.96
N VAL A 11 10.58 -7.25 -4.43
CA VAL A 11 11.43 -6.06 -4.24
C VAL A 11 12.78 -6.38 -4.85
N ASP A 12 13.22 -5.58 -5.81
CA ASP A 12 14.53 -5.73 -6.43
C ASP A 12 15.60 -5.09 -5.53
N TYR A 13 16.74 -5.79 -5.33
CA TYR A 13 17.82 -5.30 -4.49
C TYR A 13 18.51 -4.07 -5.15
N PRO A 14 18.53 -2.90 -4.49
CA PRO A 14 19.21 -1.74 -5.05
C PRO A 14 20.73 -1.85 -4.83
N GLU A 15 21.52 -1.91 -5.90
CA GLU A 15 22.99 -1.95 -5.80
C GLU A 15 23.60 -0.65 -5.24
N LYS A 16 22.90 0.47 -5.40
CA LYS A 16 23.34 1.79 -4.93
C LYS A 16 22.15 2.57 -4.38
N LEU A 17 22.34 3.15 -3.19
CA LEU A 17 21.39 4.07 -2.56
C LEU A 17 22.06 5.44 -2.36
N SER A 18 21.32 6.51 -2.61
CA SER A 18 21.80 7.88 -2.39
C SER A 18 21.68 8.27 -0.91
N ARG A 19 22.80 8.72 -0.34
CA ARG A 19 22.90 9.15 1.06
C ARG A 19 22.05 10.40 1.33
N LEU A 20 21.94 11.27 0.32
CA LEU A 20 21.23 12.53 0.43
C LEU A 20 19.71 12.34 0.33
N THR A 21 19.24 11.48 -0.58
CA THR A 21 17.81 11.10 -0.65
C THR A 21 17.37 10.39 0.63
N THR A 22 18.24 9.59 1.24
CA THR A 22 17.98 8.91 2.52
C THR A 22 17.72 9.92 3.64
N LEU A 23 18.48 11.03 3.69
CA LEU A 23 18.31 12.06 4.71
C LEU A 23 17.02 12.87 4.50
N PHE A 24 16.74 13.31 3.28
CA PHE A 24 15.55 14.11 2.97
C PHE A 24 14.23 13.31 2.93
N ARG A 25 14.32 11.98 2.86
CA ARG A 25 13.18 11.06 2.85
C ARG A 25 12.21 11.27 4.01
N ILE A 26 12.73 11.59 5.21
CA ILE A 26 11.91 11.81 6.41
C ILE A 26 10.95 13.00 6.21
N PHE A 27 11.38 14.06 5.53
CA PHE A 27 10.51 15.21 5.24
C PHE A 27 9.53 14.90 4.11
N MET A 28 10.01 14.24 3.05
CA MET A 28 9.23 13.87 1.87
C MET A 28 8.08 12.90 2.17
N ILE A 29 8.23 12.07 3.21
CA ILE A 29 7.23 11.06 3.54
C ILE A 29 6.11 11.57 4.44
N ILE A 30 6.29 12.69 5.15
CA ILE A 30 5.27 13.29 6.02
C ILE A 30 3.91 13.45 5.30
N PRO A 31 3.82 14.09 4.11
CA PRO A 31 2.54 14.23 3.42
C PRO A 31 1.92 12.88 3.04
N HIS A 32 2.74 11.88 2.70
CA HIS A 32 2.26 10.53 2.41
C HIS A 32 1.66 9.84 3.64
N ILE A 33 2.32 9.96 4.79
CA ILE A 33 1.84 9.38 6.05
C ILE A 33 0.50 9.98 6.44
N VAL A 34 0.34 11.30 6.30
CA VAL A 34 -0.93 11.99 6.62
C VAL A 34 -2.07 11.44 5.76
N VAL A 35 -1.88 11.34 4.44
CA VAL A 35 -2.96 10.84 3.56
C VAL A 35 -3.23 9.35 3.80
N LEU A 36 -2.18 8.54 3.97
CA LEU A 36 -2.33 7.12 4.25
C LEU A 36 -3.01 6.85 5.60
N TYR A 37 -2.81 7.71 6.59
CA TYR A 37 -3.49 7.59 7.88
C TYR A 37 -5.01 7.71 7.72
N PHE A 38 -5.50 8.72 6.99
CA PHE A 38 -6.93 8.84 6.72
C PHE A 38 -7.46 7.70 5.85
N LEU A 39 -6.72 7.28 4.83
CA LEU A 39 -7.11 6.14 4.01
C LEU A 39 -7.12 4.82 4.78
N GLN A 40 -6.22 4.63 5.75
CA GLN A 40 -6.19 3.46 6.61
C GLN A 40 -7.48 3.37 7.43
N ILE A 41 -7.95 4.49 8.00
CA ILE A 41 -9.21 4.54 8.74
C ILE A 41 -10.37 4.15 7.82
N ALA A 42 -10.42 4.73 6.61
CA ALA A 42 -11.44 4.39 5.62
C ALA A 42 -11.37 2.90 5.21
N ALA A 43 -10.18 2.36 5.00
CA ALA A 43 -9.95 0.95 4.66
C ALA A 43 -10.40 0.02 5.80
N ALA A 44 -10.15 0.38 7.05
CA ALA A 44 -10.61 -0.38 8.21
C ALA A 44 -12.14 -0.45 8.27
N VAL A 45 -12.82 0.68 8.08
CA VAL A 45 -14.30 0.72 8.01
C VAL A 45 -14.81 -0.12 6.84
N ILE A 46 -14.20 0.01 5.67
CA ILE A 46 -14.58 -0.75 4.47
C ILE A 46 -14.36 -2.25 4.66
N LEU A 47 -13.30 -2.67 5.36
CA LEU A 47 -13.06 -4.08 5.68
C LEU A 47 -14.16 -4.64 6.57
N VAL A 48 -14.61 -3.89 7.58
CA VAL A 48 -15.74 -4.30 8.43
C VAL A 48 -17.01 -4.44 7.60
N ILE A 49 -17.32 -3.46 6.75
CA ILE A 49 -18.49 -3.50 5.85
C ILE A 49 -18.39 -4.71 4.89
N SER A 50 -17.21 -4.92 4.30
CA SER A 50 -16.95 -6.02 3.36
C SER A 50 -17.10 -7.36 4.04
N TRP A 51 -16.67 -7.50 5.30
CA TRP A 51 -16.84 -8.72 6.08
C TRP A 51 -18.32 -9.08 6.21
N PHE A 52 -19.17 -8.14 6.64
CA PHE A 52 -20.62 -8.36 6.68
C PHE A 52 -21.19 -8.65 5.29
N ALA A 53 -20.81 -7.87 4.26
CA ALA A 53 -21.28 -8.09 2.90
C ALA A 53 -20.96 -9.50 2.39
N ILE A 54 -19.77 -10.01 2.67
CA ILE A 54 -19.35 -11.37 2.31
C ILE A 54 -20.16 -12.41 3.08
N LEU A 55 -20.42 -12.21 4.37
CA LEU A 55 -21.23 -13.16 5.15
C LEU A 55 -22.65 -13.31 4.59
N PHE A 56 -23.27 -12.22 4.13
CA PHE A 56 -24.64 -12.26 3.61
C PHE A 56 -24.73 -12.62 2.12
N THR A 57 -23.73 -12.26 1.32
CA THR A 57 -23.78 -12.40 -0.16
C THR A 57 -22.86 -13.49 -0.71
N GLY A 58 -21.91 -13.98 0.09
CA GLY A 58 -20.84 -14.89 -0.34
C GLY A 58 -19.83 -14.26 -1.31
N LYS A 59 -19.91 -12.94 -1.57
CA LYS A 59 -19.09 -12.24 -2.56
C LYS A 59 -18.50 -10.98 -1.96
N TYR A 60 -17.24 -10.68 -2.32
CA TYR A 60 -16.62 -9.40 -1.98
C TYR A 60 -17.17 -8.33 -2.93
N PRO A 61 -17.84 -7.26 -2.45
CA PRO A 61 -18.27 -6.16 -3.31
C PRO A 61 -17.08 -5.53 -4.05
N LYS A 62 -17.15 -5.49 -5.39
CA LYS A 62 -16.00 -5.08 -6.23
C LYS A 62 -15.47 -3.69 -5.88
N SER A 63 -16.34 -2.71 -5.67
CA SER A 63 -15.93 -1.34 -5.33
C SER A 63 -15.15 -1.25 -4.01
N LEU A 64 -15.56 -2.03 -2.99
CA LEU A 64 -14.88 -2.09 -1.71
C LEU A 64 -13.53 -2.79 -1.84
N PHE A 65 -13.48 -3.87 -2.61
CA PHE A 65 -12.23 -4.56 -2.93
C PHE A 65 -11.24 -3.65 -3.66
N ASP A 66 -11.71 -2.91 -4.67
CA ASP A 66 -10.91 -1.97 -5.46
C ASP A 66 -10.34 -0.85 -4.55
N PHE A 67 -11.11 -0.37 -3.57
CA PHE A 67 -10.61 0.60 -2.58
C PHE A 67 -9.52 0.01 -1.69
N VAL A 68 -9.75 -1.18 -1.13
CA VAL A 68 -8.79 -1.82 -0.22
C VAL A 68 -7.49 -2.13 -0.96
N THR A 69 -7.58 -2.63 -2.20
CA THR A 69 -6.40 -2.87 -3.04
C THR A 69 -5.68 -1.58 -3.42
N TYR A 70 -6.40 -0.49 -3.74
CA TYR A 70 -5.81 0.84 -3.94
C TYR A 70 -4.98 1.27 -2.73
N TYR A 71 -5.54 1.16 -1.53
CA TYR A 71 -4.86 1.52 -0.28
C TYR A 71 -3.60 0.66 -0.08
N PHE A 72 -3.71 -0.67 -0.20
CA PHE A 72 -2.56 -1.56 0.00
C PHE A 72 -1.43 -1.29 -1.00
N ARG A 73 -1.74 -1.08 -2.28
CA ARG A 73 -0.72 -0.80 -3.31
C ARG A 73 0.02 0.50 -3.04
N TRP A 74 -0.71 1.54 -2.66
CA TRP A 74 -0.07 2.80 -2.31
C TRP A 74 0.75 2.68 -1.02
N SER A 75 0.19 2.06 0.02
CA SER A 75 0.88 1.83 1.29
C SER A 75 2.17 1.03 1.11
N THR A 76 2.16 -0.05 0.31
CA THR A 76 3.35 -0.83 0.02
C THR A 76 4.45 -0.01 -0.66
N ARG A 77 4.11 0.89 -1.60
CA ARG A 77 5.09 1.80 -2.22
C ARG A 77 5.69 2.77 -1.22
N VAL A 78 4.86 3.39 -0.38
CA VAL A 78 5.33 4.31 0.66
C VAL A 78 6.20 3.59 1.69
N ASN A 79 5.83 2.37 2.08
CA ASN A 79 6.63 1.53 2.97
C ASN A 79 7.96 1.11 2.32
N GLY A 80 7.97 0.77 1.04
CA GLY A 80 9.21 0.45 0.31
C GLY A 80 10.16 1.64 0.28
N TYR A 81 9.64 2.85 0.07
CA TYR A 81 10.41 4.07 0.22
C TYR A 81 10.85 4.25 1.69
N SER A 82 9.96 4.23 2.68
CA SER A 82 10.32 4.46 4.09
C SER A 82 11.38 3.49 4.63
N TYR A 83 11.30 2.21 4.25
CA TYR A 83 12.20 1.15 4.71
C TYR A 83 13.47 1.00 3.87
N LEU A 84 13.80 2.01 3.07
CA LEU A 84 15.06 2.06 2.30
C LEU A 84 15.19 0.96 1.23
N LEU A 85 14.06 0.39 0.79
CA LEU A 85 14.03 -0.64 -0.24
C LEU A 85 14.15 -0.06 -1.66
N THR A 86 13.89 1.24 -1.83
CA THR A 86 14.03 1.95 -3.11
C THR A 86 14.37 3.42 -2.89
N ASP A 87 15.00 4.05 -3.88
CA ASP A 87 15.21 5.50 -3.93
C ASP A 87 14.13 6.26 -4.72
N LYS A 88 13.26 5.54 -5.43
CA LYS A 88 12.22 6.15 -6.24
C LYS A 88 11.10 6.71 -5.34
N TYR A 89 10.87 8.02 -5.42
CA TYR A 89 9.80 8.69 -4.67
C TYR A 89 8.43 8.15 -5.13
N PRO A 90 7.54 7.75 -4.20
CA PRO A 90 6.24 7.19 -4.55
C PRO A 90 5.30 8.27 -5.13
N PRO A 91 4.49 7.95 -6.15
CA PRO A 91 3.41 8.83 -6.59
C PRO A 91 2.27 8.85 -5.56
N PHE A 92 1.51 9.96 -5.51
CA PHE A 92 0.29 10.10 -4.71
C PHE A 92 -0.91 9.37 -5.35
N SER A 93 -0.75 8.11 -5.73
CA SER A 93 -1.80 7.30 -6.32
C SER A 93 -1.61 5.83 -6.04
N GLY A 94 -2.74 5.11 -5.94
CA GLY A 94 -2.83 3.64 -5.87
C GLY A 94 -2.91 2.95 -7.24
N ASN A 95 -3.26 3.70 -8.29
CA ASN A 95 -3.65 3.21 -9.62
C ASN A 95 -2.44 2.77 -10.45
N GLU A 96 -2.24 1.45 -10.59
CA GLU A 96 -1.39 0.80 -11.61
C GLU A 96 -2.00 -0.56 -11.96
#